data_AF-A0A5A7MTX4-F1
#
_entry.id   AF-A0A5A7MTX4-F1
#
_cell.length_a   1.000
_cell.length_b   1.000
_cell.length_c   1.000
_cell.angle_alpha   90.00
_cell.angle_beta   90.00
_cell.angle_gamma   90.00
#
_symmetry.space_group_name_H-M   'P 1'
#
loop_
_entity.id
_entity.type
_entity.pdbx_description
1 polymer ?
#
loop_
_entity_poly.entity_id
_entity_poly.type
_entity_poly.pdbx_seq_one_letter_code
_entity_poly.pdbx_strand_id
1 'polypeptide(L)'
;MRDTKSRWGSCTTTGNLNFSWRLILAPDDILDYVAAHEVAHRVEMNHSPRFWAEVDRLCANRSAARQWLRRHGDGLMRVGPPPGGESAAD
;
A
#
# COMPACT_ATOMS: atom_id res chain seq x y z
N MET A 1 -0.28 -7.50 10.30
CA MET A 1 -1.14 -6.48 9.66
C MET A 1 -1.38 -5.35 10.65
N ARG A 2 -1.09 -4.10 10.28
CA ARG A 2 -1.42 -2.91 11.08
C ARG A 2 -2.52 -2.14 10.35
N ASP A 3 -3.52 -1.64 11.08
CA ASP A 3 -4.58 -0.78 10.51
C ASP A 3 -4.05 0.66 10.36
N THR A 4 -3.16 0.85 9.38
CA THR A 4 -2.65 2.17 9.04
C THR A 4 -3.67 2.92 8.18
N LYS A 5 -4.40 3.87 8.78
CA LYS A 5 -5.45 4.65 8.13
C LYS A 5 -4.99 5.65 7.05
N SER A 6 -3.69 5.69 6.77
CA SER A 6 -3.09 6.64 5.82
C SER A 6 -2.06 6.02 4.87
N ARG A 7 -1.78 4.71 4.97
CA ARG A 7 -0.74 4.05 4.16
C ARG A 7 -1.20 2.68 3.66
N TRP A 8 -0.88 2.39 2.40
CA TRP A 8 -1.12 1.08 1.77
C TRP A 8 -0.06 0.04 2.14
N GLY A 9 1.16 0.50 2.42
CA GLY A 9 2.25 -0.32 2.93
C GLY A 9 3.33 0.48 3.65
N SER A 10 4.30 -0.24 4.19
CA SER A 10 5.55 0.30 4.68
C SER A 10 6.69 -0.72 4.67
N CYS A 11 7.91 -0.23 4.46
CA CYS A 11 9.15 -0.96 4.65
C CYS A 11 9.92 -0.35 5.83
N THR A 12 10.34 -1.15 6.80
CA THR A 12 11.23 -0.69 7.88
C THR A 12 12.67 -0.57 7.38
N THR A 13 13.56 0.09 8.12
CA THR A 13 15.00 0.13 7.80
C THR A 13 15.67 -1.24 7.92
N THR A 14 15.13 -2.14 8.74
CA THR A 14 15.50 -3.57 8.78
C THR A 14 14.88 -4.37 7.62
N GLY A 15 13.97 -3.74 6.87
CA GLY A 15 13.17 -4.19 5.73
C GLY A 15 12.19 -5.31 5.98
N ASN A 16 11.49 -5.21 7.10
CA ASN A 16 10.18 -5.81 7.25
C ASN A 16 9.17 -5.04 6.39
N LEU A 17 8.45 -5.75 5.54
CA LEU A 17 7.37 -5.20 4.72
C LEU A 17 6.03 -5.37 5.45
N ASN A 18 5.20 -4.33 5.42
CA ASN A 18 3.84 -4.35 5.97
C ASN A 18 2.88 -3.83 4.91
N PHE A 19 1.68 -4.38 4.92
CA PHE A 19 0.61 -4.02 3.99
C PHE A 19 -0.71 -3.83 4.73
N SER A 20 -1.54 -2.92 4.21
CA SER A 20 -2.93 -2.77 4.62
C SER A 20 -3.74 -3.95 4.10
N TRP A 21 -4.53 -4.59 4.97
CA TRP A 21 -5.40 -5.70 4.57
C TRP A 21 -6.43 -5.30 3.51
N ARG A 22 -6.80 -4.01 3.48
CA ARG A 22 -7.77 -3.44 2.53
C ARG A 22 -7.31 -3.49 1.09
N LEU A 23 -6.04 -3.79 0.83
CA LEU A 23 -5.55 -4.06 -0.53
C LEU A 23 -6.27 -5.25 -1.18
N ILE A 24 -6.83 -6.18 -0.40
CA ILE A 24 -7.66 -7.28 -0.95
C ILE A 24 -8.89 -6.79 -1.73
N LEU A 25 -9.29 -5.53 -1.54
CA LEU A 25 -10.42 -4.90 -2.23
C LEU A 25 -10.00 -4.11 -3.48
N ALA A 26 -8.69 -4.03 -3.74
CA ALA A 26 -8.15 -3.37 -4.92
C ALA A 26 -7.92 -4.38 -6.06
N PRO A 27 -7.93 -3.94 -7.32
CA PRO A 27 -7.51 -4.78 -8.45
C PRO A 27 -6.04 -5.23 -8.34
N ASP A 28 -5.71 -6.37 -8.94
CA ASP A 28 -4.39 -7.03 -8.83
C ASP A 28 -3.22 -6.12 -9.22
N ASP A 29 -3.38 -5.28 -10.24
CA ASP A 29 -2.35 -4.33 -10.70
C ASP A 29 -1.99 -3.27 -9.62
N ILE A 30 -2.92 -2.98 -8.72
CA ILE A 30 -2.69 -2.10 -7.57
C ILE A 30 -1.88 -2.82 -6.49
N LEU A 31 -2.13 -4.12 -6.27
CA LEU A 31 -1.36 -4.93 -5.34
C LEU A 31 0.09 -5.03 -5.82
N ASP A 32 0.30 -5.33 -7.11
CA ASP A 32 1.62 -5.39 -7.72
C ASP A 32 2.39 -4.07 -7.56
N TYR A 33 1.72 -2.93 -7.79
CA TYR A 33 2.33 -1.62 -7.60
C TYR A 33 2.73 -1.36 -6.15
N VAL A 34 1.87 -1.66 -5.17
CA VAL A 34 2.19 -1.43 -3.76
C VAL A 34 3.29 -2.40 -3.29
N ALA A 35 3.27 -3.66 -3.71
CA ALA A 35 4.34 -4.61 -3.44
C ALA A 35 5.67 -4.12 -4.03
N ALA A 36 5.68 -3.70 -5.29
CA ALA A 36 6.86 -3.12 -5.93
C ALA A 36 7.38 -1.88 -5.20
N HIS A 37 6.49 -1.01 -4.71
CA HIS A 37 6.86 0.16 -3.91
C HIS A 37 7.59 -0.21 -2.63
N GLU A 38 7.04 -1.16 -1.86
CA GLU A 38 7.66 -1.56 -0.59
C GLU A 38 8.93 -2.39 -0.80
N VAL A 39 9.01 -3.18 -1.87
CA VAL A 39 10.24 -3.91 -2.24
C VAL A 39 11.33 -2.96 -2.71
N ALA A 40 11.01 -1.91 -3.48
CA ALA A 40 12.00 -0.91 -3.90
C ALA A 40 12.66 -0.20 -2.71
N HIS A 41 11.97 -0.07 -1.57
CA HIS A 41 12.55 0.45 -0.35
C HIS A 41 13.70 -0.41 0.20
N ARG A 42 13.80 -1.69 -0.16
CA ARG A 42 14.95 -2.54 0.22
C ARG A 42 16.27 -2.07 -0.40
N VAL A 43 16.21 -1.32 -1.50
CA VAL A 43 17.37 -0.76 -2.19
C VAL A 43 17.51 0.74 -1.89
N GLU A 44 16.40 1.48 -1.90
CA GLU A 44 16.39 2.93 -1.73
C GLU A 44 15.34 3.34 -0.69
N MET A 45 15.77 3.70 0.53
CA MET A 45 14.86 4.03 1.65
C MET A 45 14.19 5.42 1.53
N ASN A 46 14.38 6.12 0.41
CA ASN A 46 13.78 7.41 0.09
C ASN A 46 13.11 7.37 -1.29
N HIS A 47 12.27 8.34 -1.63
CA HIS A 47 11.58 8.40 -2.93
C HIS A 47 12.38 9.13 -4.02
N SER A 48 13.69 8.91 -4.10
CA SER A 48 14.57 9.49 -5.12
C SER A 48 14.25 8.98 -6.55
N PRO A 49 14.82 9.58 -7.60
CA PRO A 49 14.70 9.03 -8.95
C PRO A 49 15.17 7.57 -9.07
N ARG A 50 16.17 7.15 -8.29
CA ARG A 50 16.66 5.75 -8.25
C ARG A 50 15.60 4.81 -7.68
N PHE A 51 14.90 5.22 -6.62
CA PHE A 51 13.77 4.47 -6.09
C PHE A 51 12.68 4.27 -7.14
N TRP A 52 12.31 5.34 -7.86
CA TRP A 52 11.27 5.24 -8.87
C TRP A 52 11.69 4.38 -10.07
N ALA A 53 12.98 4.37 -10.43
CA ALA A 53 13.51 3.45 -11.43
C ALA A 53 13.37 1.98 -10.99
N GLU A 54 13.61 1.66 -9.72
CA GLU A 54 13.35 0.30 -9.19
C GLU A 54 11.87 -0.06 -9.22
N VAL A 55 10.98 0.86 -8.85
CA VAL A 55 9.54 0.62 -8.94
C VAL A 55 9.10 0.37 -10.39
N ASP A 56 9.58 1.18 -11.34
CA ASP A 56 9.25 1.05 -12.77
C ASP A 56 9.86 -0.24 -13.38
N ARG A 57 10.94 -0.77 -12.81
CA ARG A 57 11.51 -2.08 -13.17
C ARG A 57 10.67 -3.25 -12.66
N LEU A 58 10.06 -3.10 -11.49
CA LEU A 58 9.28 -4.14 -10.82
C LEU A 58 7.80 -4.16 -11.23
N CYS A 59 7.24 -3.04 -11.69
CA CYS A 59 5.83 -2.91 -12.05
C CYS A 59 5.69 -2.12 -13.35
N ALA A 60 5.01 -2.71 -14.34
CA ALA A 60 4.90 -2.14 -15.68
C ALA A 60 4.07 -0.83 -15.75
N ASN A 61 3.13 -0.60 -14.83
CA ASN A 61 2.21 0.54 -14.93
C ASN A 61 1.99 1.28 -13.59
N ARG A 62 3.08 1.81 -13.03
CA ARG A 62 3.03 2.69 -11.84
C ARG A 62 2.04 3.85 -11.99
N SER A 63 1.99 4.49 -13.16
CA SER A 63 1.19 5.70 -13.36
C SER A 63 -0.31 5.42 -13.18
N ALA A 64 -0.82 4.37 -13.82
CA ALA A 64 -2.22 3.96 -13.69
C ALA A 64 -2.54 3.57 -12.24
N ALA A 65 -1.68 2.79 -11.60
CA ALA A 65 -1.90 2.36 -10.21
C ALA A 65 -1.95 3.54 -9.23
N ARG A 66 -1.03 4.51 -9.36
CA ARG A 66 -1.07 5.75 -8.57
C ARG A 66 -2.34 6.55 -8.80
N GLN A 67 -2.79 6.64 -10.05
CA GLN A 67 -4.00 7.36 -10.40
C GLN A 67 -5.25 6.67 -9.83
N TRP A 68 -5.29 5.34 -9.85
CA TRP A 68 -6.36 4.55 -9.26
C TRP A 68 -6.42 4.72 -7.74
N LEU A 69 -5.28 4.61 -7.05
CA LEU A 69 -5.18 4.79 -5.60
C LEU A 69 -5.62 6.19 -5.17
N ARG A 70 -5.27 7.23 -5.94
CA ARG A 70 -5.75 8.61 -5.70
C ARG A 70 -7.27 8.73 -5.80
N ARG A 71 -7.92 7.98 -6.70
CA ARG A 71 -9.37 8.06 -6.92
C ARG A 71 -10.17 7.22 -5.93
N HIS A 72 -9.71 6.01 -5.62
CA HIS A 72 -10.49 5.01 -4.89
C HIS A 72 -9.97 4.74 -3.48
N GLY A 73 -8.72 5.14 -3.20
CA GLY A 73 -8.03 4.78 -1.97
C GLY A 73 -8.75 5.23 -0.71
N ASP A 74 -9.25 6.46 -0.69
CA ASP A 74 -10.01 7.00 0.45
C ASP A 74 -11.27 6.19 0.74
N GLY A 75 -11.95 5.71 -0.30
CA GLY A 75 -13.13 4.85 -0.16
C GLY A 75 -12.77 3.53 0.48
N LEU A 76 -11.72 2.89 -0.01
CA LEU A 76 -11.22 1.63 0.55
C LEU A 76 -10.76 1.81 2.01
N MET A 77 -10.02 2.88 2.35
CA MET A 77 -9.53 3.13 3.72
C MET A 77 -10.64 3.27 4.77
N ARG A 78 -11.86 3.61 4.35
CA ARG A 78 -13.04 3.68 5.23
C ARG A 78 -13.75 2.35 5.41
N VAL A 79 -13.37 1.29 4.69
CA VAL A 79 -13.98 -0.03 4.84
C VAL A 79 -13.63 -0.63 6.20
N GLY A 80 -14.61 -1.12 6.93
CA GLY A 80 -14.46 -1.68 8.27
C GLY A 80 -15.21 -0.88 9.33
N PRO A 81 -15.29 -1.40 10.56
CA PRO A 81 -16.08 -0.78 11.61
C PRO A 81 -15.48 0.58 12.00
N PRO A 82 -16.33 1.56 12.40
CA PRO A 82 -15.85 2.80 12.96
C PRO A 82 -15.01 2.53 14.22
N PRO A 83 -14.02 3.39 14.53
CA PRO A 83 -13.24 3.23 15.75
C PRO A 83 -14.18 3.25 16.97
N GLY A 84 -14.15 2.17 17.77
CA GLY A 84 -15.00 1.99 18.96
C GLY A 84 -16.14 0.98 18.83
N GLY A 85 -16.31 0.32 17.67
CA GLY A 85 -17.27 -0.77 17.52
C GLY A 85 -16.76 -2.09 18.11
N GLU A 86 -16.78 -2.24 19.43
CA GLU A 86 -16.82 -3.56 20.05
C GLU A 86 -18.12 -4.26 19.61
N SER A 87 -17.98 -5.46 19.06
CA SER A 87 -19.11 -6.34 18.76
C SER A 87 -19.73 -6.76 20.09
N ALA A 88 -20.99 -6.37 20.32
CA ALA A 88 -21.84 -7.00 21.31
C ALA A 88 -22.08 -8.46 20.89
N ALA A 89 -21.29 -9.39 21.43
CA ALA A 89 -21.57 -10.81 21.47
C ALA A 89 -20.75 -11.44 22.61
N ASP A 90 -21.26 -11.27 23.84
CA ASP A 90 -21.14 -12.22 24.94
C ASP A 90 -22.57 -12.61 25.37
#